data_AF-A0A9D6F521-F1
#
_entry.id   AF-A0A9D6F521-F1
#
_cell.length_a   1.000
_cell.length_b   1.000
_cell.length_c   1.000
_cell.angle_alpha   90.00
_cell.angle_beta   90.00
_cell.angle_gamma   90.00
#
_symmetry.space_group_name_H-M   'P 1'
#
loop_
_entity.id
_entity.type
_entity.pdbx_description
1 polymer ?
#
loop_
_entity_poly.entity_id
_entity_poly.type
_entity_poly.pdbx_seq_one_letter_code
_entity_poly.pdbx_strand_id
1 'polypeptide(L)'
;MLVFADSRAHGQGKPDTHTYRYGVMLRMVREVLTNDEWKRPGWKEPGFEKQFTDLITEVAAITETKRTKLRLALPVKFADVSFAGAPDSRERDLKKILRFFSGDAKLGRVTDSIIIADGNVTLSSSYGSIIFARGAVSASGHGNLIISGHVIDASGDGFPHPEIPIRSRSLLMAGWYLNTSNSHNTICHARVEANVSGVNKTIFLNTPHVPYYRIRDYSTIYDHSFRFFDNYKLIGSQRSKRLFIQVQQDLGMVKAEWTPNPDRFLRLFFRYRGKGNTFHNTIARQGDYITDDKGQPAPGFAGWRLSFLTETHALFTKGQEDAAFRIPPPKVKIP
;
A
#
# COMPACT_ATOMS: atom_id res chain seq x y z
N MET A 1 -2.09 14.45 -14.81
CA MET A 1 -0.63 14.21 -14.91
C MET A 1 -0.16 13.75 -13.53
N LEU A 2 0.07 12.45 -13.33
CA LEU A 2 0.64 11.96 -12.05
C LEU A 2 2.10 12.44 -12.00
N VAL A 3 2.35 13.49 -11.24
CA VAL A 3 3.72 13.90 -10.91
C VAL A 3 4.21 12.92 -9.86
N PHE A 4 4.88 11.85 -10.29
CA PHE A 4 5.75 11.11 -9.39
C PHE A 4 6.74 12.13 -8.83
N ALA A 5 6.80 12.26 -7.50
CA ALA A 5 7.77 13.11 -6.84
C ALA A 5 9.14 12.85 -7.48
N ASP A 6 9.65 13.90 -8.13
CA ASP A 6 10.87 13.90 -8.92
C ASP A 6 11.99 13.38 -8.02
N SER A 7 12.59 12.24 -8.39
CA SER A 7 13.74 11.67 -7.68
C SER A 7 14.96 12.59 -7.69
N ARG A 8 14.90 13.73 -8.41
CA ARG A 8 15.93 14.78 -8.43
C ARG A 8 16.19 15.46 -7.08
N ALA A 9 15.36 15.25 -6.05
CA ALA A 9 15.70 15.72 -4.69
C ALA A 9 16.91 14.99 -4.08
N HIS A 10 17.32 13.85 -4.64
CA HIS A 10 18.54 13.12 -4.28
C HIS A 10 19.38 12.92 -5.55
N GLY A 11 20.53 13.58 -5.62
CA GLY A 11 21.28 13.89 -6.85
C GLY A 11 21.39 12.79 -7.91
N GLN A 12 21.28 13.18 -9.19
CA GLN A 12 21.62 12.52 -10.47
C GLN A 12 21.81 10.98 -10.53
N GLY A 13 21.10 10.20 -9.72
CA GLY A 13 21.09 8.75 -9.80
C GLY A 13 20.30 8.31 -11.02
N LYS A 14 20.76 7.24 -11.69
CA LYS A 14 19.94 6.53 -12.67
C LYS A 14 18.59 6.19 -12.00
N PRO A 15 17.45 6.42 -12.67
CA PRO A 15 16.16 6.09 -12.09
C PRO A 15 16.13 4.61 -11.70
N ASP A 16 15.65 4.33 -10.48
CA ASP A 16 15.47 2.97 -9.97
C ASP A 16 14.60 2.18 -10.97
N THR A 17 15.14 1.08 -11.51
CA THR A 17 14.49 0.23 -12.53
C THR A 17 13.15 -0.29 -12.04
N HIS A 18 13.01 -0.52 -10.73
CA HIS A 18 11.75 -0.94 -10.11
C HIS A 18 10.68 0.16 -10.18
N THR A 19 11.06 1.41 -9.98
CA THR A 19 10.14 2.56 -10.07
C THR A 19 9.62 2.73 -11.50
N TYR A 20 10.49 2.49 -12.50
CA TYR A 20 10.08 2.51 -13.90
C TYR A 20 9.06 1.42 -14.23
N ARG A 21 9.34 0.15 -13.88
CA ARG A 21 8.42 -0.97 -14.13
C ARG A 21 7.07 -0.77 -13.45
N TYR A 22 7.09 -0.27 -12.23
CA TYR A 22 5.89 0.09 -11.50
C TYR A 22 5.03 1.12 -12.24
N GLY A 23 5.66 2.18 -12.77
CA GLY A 23 4.98 3.16 -13.61
C GLY A 23 4.42 2.58 -14.91
N VAL A 24 5.08 1.59 -15.50
CA VAL A 24 4.58 0.84 -16.67
C VAL A 24 3.33 0.04 -16.31
N MET A 25 3.36 -0.76 -15.23
CA MET A 25 2.21 -1.54 -14.79
C MET A 25 0.99 -0.67 -14.47
N LEU A 26 1.19 0.46 -13.77
CA LEU A 26 0.11 1.41 -13.49
C LEU A 26 -0.55 1.95 -14.77
N ARG A 27 0.25 2.24 -15.79
CA ARG A 27 -0.24 2.71 -17.08
C ARG A 27 -1.04 1.63 -17.80
N MET A 28 -0.51 0.41 -17.84
CA MET A 28 -1.20 -0.73 -18.45
C MET A 28 -2.57 -0.99 -17.81
N VAL A 29 -2.65 -0.93 -16.47
CA VAL A 29 -3.94 -1.08 -15.75
C VAL A 29 -4.94 -0.02 -16.17
N ARG A 30 -4.52 1.23 -16.30
CA ARG A 30 -5.39 2.31 -16.78
C ARG A 30 -5.85 2.11 -18.21
N GLU A 31 -4.92 1.77 -19.11
CA GLU A 31 -5.22 1.56 -20.53
C GLU A 31 -6.25 0.44 -20.69
N VAL A 32 -6.02 -0.69 -20.02
CA VAL A 32 -6.94 -1.84 -20.01
C VAL A 32 -8.28 -1.45 -19.40
N LEU A 33 -8.32 -0.78 -18.25
CA LEU A 33 -9.58 -0.46 -17.59
C LEU A 33 -10.39 0.64 -18.30
N THR A 34 -9.73 1.51 -19.07
CA THR A 34 -10.40 2.58 -19.83
C THR A 34 -11.05 2.07 -21.11
N ASN A 35 -10.47 1.05 -21.74
CA ASN A 35 -10.95 0.55 -23.04
C ASN A 35 -12.02 -0.55 -22.94
N ASP A 36 -12.33 -1.02 -21.73
CA ASP A 36 -13.31 -2.07 -21.44
C ASP A 36 -13.06 -3.42 -22.17
N GLU A 37 -11.92 -3.60 -22.83
CA GLU A 37 -11.62 -4.82 -23.59
C GLU A 37 -11.51 -6.03 -22.70
N TRP A 38 -11.08 -5.83 -21.45
CA TRP A 38 -11.02 -6.86 -20.43
C TRP A 38 -12.36 -7.53 -20.16
N LYS A 39 -13.49 -6.89 -20.47
CA LYS A 39 -14.83 -7.47 -20.29
C LYS A 39 -15.18 -8.53 -21.35
N ARG A 40 -14.39 -8.64 -22.43
CA ARG A 40 -14.67 -9.58 -23.52
C ARG A 40 -14.35 -11.03 -23.09
N PRO A 41 -15.21 -12.02 -23.43
CA PRO A 41 -14.91 -13.42 -23.18
C PRO A 41 -13.57 -13.83 -23.80
N GLY A 42 -12.75 -14.55 -23.03
CA GLY A 42 -11.44 -15.03 -23.49
C GLY A 42 -10.37 -13.95 -23.60
N TRP A 43 -10.61 -12.73 -23.10
CA TRP A 43 -9.58 -11.69 -23.03
C TRP A 43 -8.35 -12.19 -22.26
N LYS A 44 -7.17 -11.87 -22.81
CA LYS A 44 -5.87 -12.16 -22.21
C LYS A 44 -4.97 -10.95 -22.45
N GLU A 45 -4.23 -10.56 -21.43
CA GLU A 45 -3.20 -9.53 -21.56
C GLU A 45 -1.83 -10.14 -21.23
N PRO A 46 -1.10 -10.64 -22.24
CA PRO A 46 0.21 -11.26 -22.04
C PRO A 46 1.22 -10.28 -21.43
N GLY A 47 0.99 -8.97 -21.58
CA GLY A 47 1.83 -7.95 -20.97
C GLY A 47 1.90 -8.08 -19.45
N PHE A 48 0.77 -8.29 -18.75
CA PHE A 48 0.77 -8.32 -17.28
C PHE A 48 1.58 -9.47 -16.71
N GLU A 49 1.36 -10.69 -17.21
CA GLU A 49 2.07 -11.88 -16.73
C GLU A 49 3.58 -11.72 -16.91
N LYS A 50 4.01 -11.18 -18.06
CA LYS A 50 5.41 -10.87 -18.31
C LYS A 50 5.95 -9.83 -17.31
N GLN A 51 5.23 -8.73 -17.06
CA GLN A 51 5.69 -7.69 -16.12
C GLN A 51 5.84 -8.23 -14.69
N PHE A 52 4.89 -9.03 -14.21
CA PHE A 52 4.99 -9.64 -12.88
C PHE A 52 6.12 -10.67 -12.82
N THR A 53 6.28 -11.47 -13.87
CA THR A 53 7.37 -12.46 -13.96
C THR A 53 8.74 -11.78 -13.95
N ASP A 54 8.93 -10.78 -14.82
CA ASP A 54 10.17 -10.01 -14.88
C ASP A 54 10.50 -9.37 -13.53
N LEU A 55 9.51 -8.77 -12.86
CA LEU A 55 9.67 -8.17 -11.54
C LEU A 55 10.11 -9.22 -10.50
N ILE A 56 9.42 -10.36 -10.45
CA ILE A 56 9.75 -11.44 -9.53
C ILE A 56 11.18 -11.96 -9.80
N THR A 57 11.55 -12.15 -11.06
CA THR A 57 12.91 -12.57 -11.43
C THR A 57 13.96 -11.56 -10.99
N GLU A 58 13.71 -10.26 -11.20
CA GLU A 58 14.62 -9.18 -10.79
C GLU A 58 14.79 -9.14 -9.27
N VAL A 59 13.68 -9.17 -8.52
CA VAL A 59 13.73 -9.18 -7.05
C VAL A 59 14.37 -10.47 -6.54
N ALA A 60 14.09 -11.62 -7.15
CA ALA A 60 14.72 -12.89 -6.79
C ALA A 60 16.24 -12.83 -7.01
N ALA A 61 16.72 -12.28 -8.12
CA ALA A 61 18.15 -12.13 -8.40
C ALA A 61 18.88 -11.29 -7.34
N ILE A 62 18.20 -10.32 -6.72
CA ILE A 62 18.78 -9.45 -5.68
C ILE A 62 18.67 -10.08 -4.28
N THR A 63 17.62 -10.86 -4.02
CA THR A 63 17.26 -11.30 -2.66
C THR A 63 17.50 -12.78 -2.38
N GLU A 64 17.65 -13.62 -3.41
CA GLU A 64 17.91 -15.04 -3.23
C GLU A 64 19.37 -15.25 -2.82
N THR A 65 19.53 -15.86 -1.64
CA THR A 65 20.82 -16.36 -1.18
C THR A 65 20.77 -17.87 -1.21
N LYS A 66 21.92 -18.54 -1.40
CA LYS A 66 22.01 -20.02 -1.39
C LYS A 66 21.46 -20.68 -0.11
N ARG A 67 21.17 -19.91 0.95
CA ARG A 67 20.74 -20.40 2.26
C ARG A 67 19.22 -20.45 2.45
N THR A 68 18.42 -19.90 1.53
CA THR A 68 16.96 -19.79 1.74
C THR A 68 16.20 -20.90 1.03
N LYS A 69 15.46 -21.73 1.79
CA LYS A 69 14.64 -22.84 1.25
C LYS A 69 13.42 -22.37 0.44
N LEU A 70 12.86 -21.21 0.79
CA LEU A 70 11.72 -20.62 0.07
C LEU A 70 12.23 -19.71 -1.04
N ARG A 71 11.93 -20.07 -2.28
CA ARG A 71 12.21 -19.25 -3.46
C ARG A 71 11.12 -18.21 -3.66
N LEU A 72 11.49 -17.07 -4.20
CA LEU A 72 10.51 -16.09 -4.66
C LEU A 72 10.00 -16.54 -6.03
N ALA A 73 8.70 -16.74 -6.15
CA ALA A 73 8.05 -17.16 -7.38
C ALA A 73 6.70 -16.47 -7.50
N LEU A 74 6.18 -16.40 -8.74
CA LEU A 74 4.84 -15.92 -8.98
C LEU A 74 3.84 -16.82 -8.23
N PRO A 75 2.96 -16.26 -7.39
CA PRO A 75 2.15 -17.08 -6.50
C PRO A 75 1.00 -17.81 -7.23
N VAL A 76 0.55 -17.26 -8.35
CA VAL A 76 -0.42 -17.86 -9.27
C VAL A 76 -0.11 -17.44 -10.70
N LYS A 77 -0.30 -18.32 -11.68
CA LYS A 77 -0.12 -18.00 -13.12
C LYS A 77 -1.44 -17.58 -13.75
N PHE A 78 -1.38 -16.79 -14.82
CA PHE A 78 -2.61 -16.36 -15.51
C PHE A 78 -3.34 -17.53 -16.16
N ALA A 79 -2.62 -18.57 -16.58
CA ALA A 79 -3.21 -19.78 -17.13
C ALA A 79 -4.01 -20.61 -16.10
N ASP A 80 -3.76 -20.40 -14.80
CA ASP A 80 -4.36 -21.20 -13.72
C ASP A 80 -5.64 -20.56 -13.14
N VAL A 81 -6.07 -19.41 -13.68
CA VAL A 81 -7.23 -18.66 -13.20
C VAL A 81 -8.28 -18.47 -14.27
N SER A 82 -9.56 -18.56 -13.88
CA SER A 82 -10.69 -18.24 -14.73
C SER A 82 -11.02 -16.75 -14.68
N PHE A 83 -11.24 -16.14 -15.83
CA PHE A 83 -11.75 -14.77 -15.88
C PHE A 83 -13.17 -14.73 -15.29
N ALA A 84 -13.33 -14.06 -14.15
CA ALA A 84 -14.63 -13.81 -13.57
C ALA A 84 -15.02 -12.39 -13.97
N GLY A 85 -16.17 -12.24 -14.65
CA GLY A 85 -16.69 -10.94 -15.10
C GLY A 85 -17.00 -9.98 -13.94
N ALA A 86 -18.04 -9.16 -14.09
CA ALA A 86 -18.42 -8.21 -13.04
C ALA A 86 -18.63 -8.91 -11.68
N PRO A 87 -18.16 -8.31 -10.57
CA PRO A 87 -18.27 -8.91 -9.25
C PRO A 87 -19.74 -9.10 -8.82
N ASP A 88 -20.06 -10.29 -8.29
CA ASP A 88 -21.25 -10.45 -7.46
C ASP A 88 -20.89 -10.04 -6.02
N SER A 89 -21.63 -9.07 -5.48
CA SER A 89 -21.42 -8.54 -4.12
C SER A 89 -21.60 -9.58 -3.01
N ARG A 90 -22.12 -10.77 -3.35
CA ARG A 90 -22.31 -11.91 -2.42
C ARG A 90 -21.13 -12.86 -2.34
N GLU A 91 -20.15 -12.77 -3.24
CA GLU A 91 -19.02 -13.70 -3.25
C GLU A 91 -18.06 -13.42 -2.07
N ARG A 92 -18.17 -14.25 -1.03
CA ARG A 92 -17.33 -14.16 0.17
C ARG A 92 -15.98 -14.84 0.02
N ASP A 93 -15.87 -15.81 -0.89
CA ASP A 93 -14.65 -16.57 -1.13
C ASP A 93 -14.40 -16.70 -2.62
N LEU A 94 -13.28 -16.17 -3.07
CA LEU A 94 -12.87 -16.12 -4.47
C LEU A 94 -11.65 -17.01 -4.64
N LYS A 95 -11.71 -17.96 -5.55
CA LYS A 95 -10.64 -18.93 -5.77
C LYS A 95 -10.37 -19.15 -7.24
N LYS A 96 -9.09 -19.09 -7.63
CA LYS A 96 -8.65 -19.28 -9.02
C LYS A 96 -9.34 -18.33 -10.00
N ILE A 97 -9.47 -17.05 -9.64
CA ILE A 97 -10.09 -16.06 -10.51
C ILE A 97 -9.11 -14.97 -10.95
N LEU A 98 -9.33 -14.43 -12.14
CA LEU A 98 -8.80 -13.14 -12.59
C LEU A 98 -9.95 -12.14 -12.60
N ARG A 99 -9.78 -11.00 -11.91
CA ARG A 99 -10.80 -9.95 -11.87
C ARG A 99 -10.22 -8.55 -11.91
N PHE A 100 -10.91 -7.69 -12.65
CA PHE A 100 -10.58 -6.28 -12.85
C PHE A 100 -11.64 -5.38 -12.20
N PHE A 101 -11.20 -4.25 -11.64
CA PHE A 101 -12.06 -3.24 -11.03
C PHE A 101 -11.67 -1.85 -11.54
N SER A 102 -12.60 -1.12 -12.13
CA SER A 102 -12.40 0.29 -12.55
C SER A 102 -12.42 1.28 -11.37
N GLY A 103 -12.48 0.80 -10.14
CA GLY A 103 -12.59 1.60 -8.93
C GLY A 103 -12.24 0.79 -7.69
N ASP A 104 -12.82 1.16 -6.56
CA ASP A 104 -12.55 0.51 -5.28
C ASP A 104 -13.16 -0.91 -5.23
N ALA A 105 -12.38 -1.88 -4.74
CA ALA A 105 -12.78 -3.27 -4.57
C ALA A 105 -12.79 -3.64 -3.08
N LYS A 106 -13.90 -4.21 -2.61
CA LYS A 106 -14.03 -4.78 -1.27
C LYS A 106 -14.48 -6.22 -1.37
N LEU A 107 -13.58 -7.15 -1.06
CA LEU A 107 -13.78 -8.58 -1.23
C LEU A 107 -13.57 -9.29 0.10
N GLY A 108 -14.12 -10.50 0.21
CA GLY A 108 -13.87 -11.38 1.35
C GLY A 108 -12.50 -12.04 1.26
N ARG A 109 -12.52 -13.38 1.25
CA ARG A 109 -11.33 -14.21 1.07
C ARG A 109 -10.99 -14.35 -0.40
N VAL A 110 -9.70 -14.30 -0.72
CA VAL A 110 -9.16 -14.47 -2.07
C VAL A 110 -8.02 -15.50 -2.03
N THR A 111 -8.10 -16.56 -2.82
CA THR A 111 -7.10 -17.65 -2.83
C THR A 111 -6.66 -17.98 -4.25
N ASP A 112 -5.36 -18.12 -4.48
CA ASP A 112 -4.78 -18.47 -5.78
C ASP A 112 -5.39 -17.64 -6.93
N SER A 113 -5.52 -16.32 -6.75
CA SER A 113 -6.28 -15.44 -7.66
C SER A 113 -5.49 -14.18 -8.03
N ILE A 114 -5.95 -13.47 -9.07
CA ILE A 114 -5.36 -12.24 -9.58
C ILE A 114 -6.40 -11.13 -9.53
N ILE A 115 -6.15 -10.12 -8.69
CA ILE A 115 -7.03 -8.97 -8.50
C ILE A 115 -6.31 -7.71 -8.99
N ILE A 116 -6.91 -6.99 -9.94
CA ILE A 116 -6.36 -5.77 -10.51
C ILE A 116 -7.38 -4.63 -10.38
N ALA A 117 -7.01 -3.49 -9.80
CA ALA A 117 -7.92 -2.37 -9.57
C ALA A 117 -7.31 -0.99 -9.90
N ASP A 118 -8.09 -0.11 -10.53
CA ASP A 118 -7.80 1.33 -10.66
C ASP A 118 -8.28 2.16 -9.45
N GLY A 119 -8.42 1.50 -8.31
CA GLY A 119 -8.81 2.11 -7.04
C GLY A 119 -8.12 1.42 -5.87
N ASN A 120 -8.75 1.45 -4.71
CA ASN A 120 -8.30 0.74 -3.53
C ASN A 120 -8.76 -0.72 -3.55
N VAL A 121 -8.01 -1.62 -2.92
CA VAL A 121 -8.41 -3.01 -2.72
C VAL A 121 -8.43 -3.30 -1.22
N THR A 122 -9.56 -3.75 -0.70
CA THR A 122 -9.71 -4.21 0.69
C THR A 122 -10.17 -5.66 0.70
N LEU A 123 -9.36 -6.54 1.29
CA LEU A 123 -9.61 -7.97 1.39
C LEU A 123 -9.64 -8.38 2.86
N SER A 124 -10.55 -9.28 3.24
CA SER A 124 -10.49 -9.85 4.59
C SER A 124 -9.34 -10.82 4.75
N SER A 125 -9.02 -11.58 3.69
CA SER A 125 -7.88 -12.49 3.64
C SER A 125 -7.47 -12.78 2.19
N SER A 126 -6.18 -13.03 1.98
CA SER A 126 -5.57 -13.30 0.69
C SER A 126 -4.45 -14.32 0.81
N TYR A 127 -4.46 -15.34 -0.04
CA TYR A 127 -3.46 -16.41 -0.03
C TYR A 127 -3.02 -16.76 -1.44
N GLY A 128 -1.70 -16.85 -1.67
CA GLY A 128 -1.19 -17.29 -2.98
C GLY A 128 -1.64 -16.40 -4.14
N SER A 129 -1.95 -15.12 -3.89
CA SER A 129 -2.63 -14.26 -4.85
C SER A 129 -1.74 -13.13 -5.36
N ILE A 130 -2.05 -12.64 -6.56
CA ILE A 130 -1.52 -11.39 -7.10
C ILE A 130 -2.56 -10.31 -6.88
N ILE A 131 -2.18 -9.22 -6.22
CA ILE A 131 -3.04 -8.08 -5.96
C ILE A 131 -2.32 -6.84 -6.45
N PHE A 132 -2.93 -6.16 -7.42
CA PHE A 132 -2.44 -4.89 -7.94
C PHE A 132 -3.52 -3.83 -7.79
N ALA A 133 -3.18 -2.71 -7.14
CA ALA A 133 -4.08 -1.59 -6.98
C ALA A 133 -3.37 -0.27 -7.27
N ARG A 134 -3.97 0.64 -8.05
CA ARG A 134 -3.46 2.02 -8.16
C ARG A 134 -3.62 2.80 -6.85
N GLY A 135 -4.57 2.44 -6.00
CA GLY A 135 -4.84 3.09 -4.73
C GLY A 135 -4.00 2.53 -3.59
N ALA A 136 -4.69 2.20 -2.50
CA ALA A 136 -4.17 1.44 -1.38
C ALA A 136 -4.61 -0.03 -1.44
N VAL A 137 -3.85 -0.92 -0.80
CA VAL A 137 -4.24 -2.30 -0.55
C VAL A 137 -4.29 -2.54 0.96
N SER A 138 -5.41 -3.07 1.45
CA SER A 138 -5.50 -3.66 2.79
C SER A 138 -5.84 -5.12 2.67
N ALA A 139 -5.00 -6.00 3.21
CA ALA A 139 -5.20 -7.44 3.11
C ALA A 139 -4.49 -8.19 4.23
N SER A 140 -5.12 -9.27 4.72
CA SER A 140 -4.45 -10.24 5.58
C SER A 140 -4.05 -11.50 4.82
N GLY A 141 -3.12 -12.29 5.34
CA GLY A 141 -2.75 -13.59 4.78
C GLY A 141 -1.35 -13.61 4.15
N HIS A 142 -1.02 -14.63 3.36
CA HIS A 142 0.38 -14.93 3.03
C HIS A 142 0.63 -15.49 1.62
N GLY A 143 1.89 -15.48 1.20
CA GLY A 143 2.33 -15.97 -0.11
C GLY A 143 1.79 -15.10 -1.24
N ASN A 144 1.61 -13.80 -1.01
CA ASN A 144 1.00 -12.89 -1.97
C ASN A 144 2.05 -12.05 -2.68
N LEU A 145 1.76 -11.68 -3.92
CA LEU A 145 2.38 -10.55 -4.60
C LEU A 145 1.44 -9.36 -4.50
N ILE A 146 1.74 -8.39 -3.65
CA ILE A 146 0.92 -7.19 -3.48
C ILE A 146 1.70 -5.98 -3.98
N ILE A 147 1.11 -5.29 -4.96
CA ILE A 147 1.65 -4.07 -5.54
C ILE A 147 0.60 -2.97 -5.40
N SER A 148 0.99 -1.85 -4.79
CA SER A 148 0.08 -0.76 -4.48
C SER A 148 0.60 0.58 -4.94
N GLY A 149 -0.32 1.41 -5.45
CA GLY A 149 -0.23 2.86 -5.67
C GLY A 149 0.60 3.62 -4.66
N HIS A 150 0.13 3.46 -3.44
CA HIS A 150 0.38 4.40 -2.38
C HIS A 150 0.68 3.64 -1.11
N VAL A 151 -0.31 2.91 -0.60
CA VAL A 151 -0.26 2.32 0.74
C VAL A 151 -0.53 0.83 0.65
N ILE A 152 0.28 0.04 1.35
CA ILE A 152 -0.08 -1.34 1.72
C ILE A 152 -0.28 -1.36 3.22
N ASP A 153 -1.41 -1.89 3.66
CA ASP A 153 -1.69 -2.22 5.06
C ASP A 153 -1.98 -3.71 5.18
N ALA A 154 -0.94 -4.49 5.46
CA ALA A 154 -0.99 -5.95 5.49
C ALA A 154 -0.92 -6.53 6.91
N SER A 155 -1.51 -7.69 7.14
CA SER A 155 -1.39 -8.37 8.43
C SER A 155 -1.31 -9.89 8.33
N GLY A 156 -0.54 -10.49 9.23
CA GLY A 156 -0.34 -11.95 9.26
C GLY A 156 0.48 -12.48 8.09
N ASP A 157 1.30 -11.63 7.48
CA ASP A 157 2.00 -12.01 6.26
C ASP A 157 3.10 -13.03 6.50
N GLY A 158 2.96 -14.21 5.89
CA GLY A 158 3.89 -15.33 6.04
C GLY A 158 3.73 -16.17 7.31
N PHE A 159 2.75 -15.86 8.17
CA PHE A 159 2.36 -16.80 9.21
C PHE A 159 1.67 -17.99 8.57
N PRO A 160 2.15 -19.23 8.73
CA PRO A 160 1.54 -20.38 8.08
C PRO A 160 0.12 -20.56 8.60
N HIS A 161 -0.84 -20.57 7.69
CA HIS A 161 -2.20 -21.02 8.01
C HIS A 161 -2.22 -22.56 7.98
N PRO A 162 -2.83 -23.26 8.96
CA PRO A 162 -2.81 -24.73 9.01
C PRO A 162 -3.32 -25.39 7.74
N GLU A 163 -4.31 -24.76 7.09
CA GLU A 163 -4.99 -25.29 5.91
C GLU A 163 -4.32 -24.88 4.59
N ILE A 164 -3.40 -23.90 4.61
CA ILE A 164 -2.83 -23.32 3.39
C ILE A 164 -1.31 -23.33 3.50
N PRO A 165 -0.63 -24.29 2.87
CA PRO A 165 0.82 -24.36 2.93
C PRO A 165 1.43 -23.10 2.30
N ILE A 166 2.49 -22.59 2.91
CA ILE A 166 3.28 -21.50 2.33
C ILE A 166 4.05 -22.08 1.14
N ARG A 167 3.57 -21.75 -0.07
CA ARG A 167 4.19 -22.19 -1.33
C ARG A 167 5.35 -21.28 -1.75
N SER A 168 5.29 -20.01 -1.40
CA SER A 168 6.24 -18.98 -1.81
C SER A 168 6.36 -17.87 -0.76
N ARG A 169 7.41 -17.06 -0.90
CA ARG A 169 7.57 -15.81 -0.17
C ARG A 169 6.53 -14.79 -0.64
N SER A 170 6.04 -13.97 0.27
CA SER A 170 5.29 -12.77 -0.10
C SER A 170 6.23 -11.69 -0.62
N LEU A 171 5.76 -10.89 -1.57
CA LEU A 171 6.40 -9.66 -2.03
C LEU A 171 5.39 -8.51 -1.90
N LEU A 172 5.69 -7.54 -1.05
CA LEU A 172 4.88 -6.36 -0.79
C LEU A 172 5.61 -5.13 -1.30
N MET A 173 5.06 -4.48 -2.33
CA MET A 173 5.65 -3.28 -2.95
C MET A 173 4.66 -2.11 -2.93
N ALA A 174 4.88 -1.18 -2.01
CA ALA A 174 4.10 0.03 -1.90
C ALA A 174 4.79 1.19 -2.61
N GLY A 175 4.03 1.98 -3.37
CA GLY A 175 4.54 3.19 -3.97
C GLY A 175 5.06 4.16 -2.92
N TRP A 176 4.39 4.33 -1.77
CA TRP A 176 4.81 5.26 -0.72
C TRP A 176 4.99 4.59 0.64
N TYR A 177 3.93 4.02 1.21
CA TYR A 177 3.88 3.56 2.60
C TYR A 177 3.56 2.07 2.69
N LEU A 178 4.35 1.33 3.46
CA LEU A 178 4.06 -0.06 3.80
C LEU A 178 3.85 -0.16 5.30
N ASN A 179 2.69 -0.63 5.72
CA ASN A 179 2.43 -1.07 7.07
C ASN A 179 2.20 -2.58 7.01
N THR A 180 2.98 -3.37 7.74
CA THR A 180 2.71 -4.80 7.85
C THR A 180 2.96 -5.31 9.26
N SER A 181 2.09 -6.23 9.70
CA SER A 181 2.24 -6.93 10.96
C SER A 181 2.48 -8.41 10.77
N ASN A 182 3.35 -8.95 11.63
CA ASN A 182 3.74 -10.35 11.66
C ASN A 182 4.37 -10.85 10.36
N SER A 183 5.28 -10.07 9.77
CA SER A 183 5.94 -10.34 8.49
C SER A 183 6.95 -11.49 8.57
N HIS A 184 6.70 -12.59 7.86
CA HIS A 184 7.48 -13.84 7.88
C HIS A 184 7.88 -14.29 6.47
N ASN A 185 9.17 -14.42 6.19
CA ASN A 185 9.66 -14.76 4.84
C ASN A 185 9.12 -13.82 3.74
N THR A 186 8.89 -12.55 4.08
CA THR A 186 8.34 -11.53 3.18
C THR A 186 9.46 -10.66 2.62
N ILE A 187 9.29 -10.19 1.40
CA ILE A 187 10.11 -9.12 0.84
C ILE A 187 9.26 -7.84 0.82
N CYS A 188 9.78 -6.80 1.44
CA CYS A 188 9.10 -5.53 1.67
C CYS A 188 9.80 -4.42 0.88
N HIS A 189 9.03 -3.59 0.19
CA HIS A 189 9.50 -2.37 -0.46
C HIS A 189 8.49 -1.24 -0.23
N ALA A 190 9.00 -0.07 0.15
CA ALA A 190 8.24 1.18 0.17
C ALA A 190 9.15 2.37 -0.11
N ARG A 191 8.76 3.28 -1.00
CA ARG A 191 9.63 4.43 -1.37
C ARG A 191 9.76 5.48 -0.27
N VAL A 192 8.79 5.60 0.63
CA VAL A 192 8.81 6.61 1.70
C VAL A 192 9.09 5.95 3.03
N GLU A 193 8.22 5.05 3.49
CA GLU A 193 8.33 4.47 4.83
C GLU A 193 7.76 3.05 4.87
N ALA A 194 8.43 2.14 5.59
CA ALA A 194 7.87 0.85 5.98
C ALA A 194 7.82 0.69 7.51
N ASN A 195 6.62 0.51 8.05
CA ASN A 195 6.38 0.12 9.43
C ASN A 195 6.09 -1.38 9.49
N VAL A 196 7.04 -2.17 9.99
CA VAL A 196 6.96 -3.64 9.95
C VAL A 196 7.18 -4.21 11.35
N SER A 197 6.23 -5.01 11.81
CA SER A 197 6.27 -5.66 13.13
C SER A 197 6.27 -7.18 13.01
N GLY A 198 6.76 -7.89 14.05
CA GLY A 198 6.79 -9.35 14.08
C GLY A 198 7.64 -9.93 12.95
N VAL A 199 8.83 -9.36 12.76
CA VAL A 199 9.69 -9.57 11.60
C VAL A 199 10.50 -10.85 11.75
N ASN A 200 10.33 -11.79 10.83
CA ASN A 200 11.09 -13.04 10.79
C ASN A 200 11.50 -13.36 9.34
N LYS A 201 12.81 -13.47 9.06
CA LYS A 201 13.34 -13.73 7.70
C LYS A 201 12.77 -12.79 6.62
N THR A 202 12.42 -11.57 6.99
CA THR A 202 11.92 -10.54 6.06
C THR A 202 13.09 -9.76 5.47
N ILE A 203 12.99 -9.40 4.19
CA ILE A 203 14.00 -8.63 3.46
C ILE A 203 13.39 -7.27 3.10
N PHE A 204 14.16 -6.19 3.24
CA PHE A 204 13.75 -4.84 2.86
C PHE A 204 14.53 -4.41 1.62
N LEU A 205 13.82 -4.04 0.56
CA LEU A 205 14.40 -3.58 -0.70
C LEU A 205 14.16 -2.07 -0.84
N ASN A 206 15.21 -1.28 -1.03
CA ASN A 206 15.15 0.16 -1.32
C ASN A 206 14.13 0.94 -0.46
N THR A 207 14.15 0.72 0.86
CA THR A 207 13.18 1.30 1.79
C THR A 207 13.87 2.31 2.71
N PRO A 208 13.81 3.62 2.40
CA PRO A 208 14.69 4.63 3.01
C PRO A 208 14.37 4.92 4.49
N HIS A 209 13.13 4.68 4.91
CA HIS A 209 12.73 4.84 6.30
C HIS A 209 12.04 3.57 6.81
N VAL A 210 12.77 2.77 7.58
CA VAL A 210 12.22 1.70 8.40
C VAL A 210 12.32 2.15 9.85
N PRO A 211 11.31 2.88 10.38
CA PRO A 211 11.52 3.69 11.57
C PRO A 211 11.66 2.83 12.84
N TYR A 212 11.10 1.61 12.84
CA TYR A 212 11.07 0.70 13.98
C TYR A 212 10.90 -0.75 13.53
N TYR A 213 11.78 -1.64 14.02
CA TYR A 213 11.42 -3.04 14.19
C TYR A 213 10.88 -3.22 15.60
N ARG A 214 9.69 -3.81 15.72
CA ARG A 214 9.32 -4.51 16.94
C ARG A 214 9.53 -6.00 16.68
N ILE A 215 10.73 -6.47 16.97
CA ILE A 215 11.01 -7.92 16.97
C ILE A 215 10.37 -8.44 18.25
N ARG A 216 9.16 -9.00 18.14
CA ARG A 216 8.68 -9.94 19.16
C ARG A 216 9.31 -11.27 18.81
N ASP A 217 10.41 -11.59 19.46
CA ASP A 217 10.85 -12.98 19.51
C ASP A 217 9.86 -13.73 20.40
N TYR A 218 9.13 -14.69 19.82
CA TYR A 218 8.16 -15.50 20.58
C TYR A 218 8.84 -16.44 21.58
N SER A 219 10.18 -16.49 21.60
CA SER A 219 10.97 -17.32 22.52
C SER A 219 11.60 -16.54 23.69
N THR A 220 11.77 -15.22 23.60
CA THR A 220 12.31 -14.39 24.70
C THR A 220 11.76 -12.96 24.66
N ILE A 221 11.26 -12.47 25.79
CA ILE A 221 10.70 -11.11 25.93
C ILE A 221 11.84 -10.09 25.96
N TYR A 222 12.32 -9.66 24.80
CA TYR A 222 13.18 -8.47 24.69
C TYR A 222 12.72 -7.58 23.53
N ASP A 223 12.38 -6.33 23.83
CA ASP A 223 12.10 -5.28 22.84
C ASP A 223 13.46 -4.77 22.32
N HIS A 224 13.89 -5.23 21.15
CA HIS A 224 15.07 -4.69 20.46
C HIS A 224 14.66 -3.88 19.24
N SER A 225 14.97 -2.58 19.24
CA SER A 225 14.83 -1.68 18.10
C SER A 225 16.14 -1.59 17.32
N PHE A 226 16.15 -2.02 16.06
CA PHE A 226 17.28 -1.82 15.15
C PHE A 226 16.93 -0.74 14.11
N ARG A 227 17.91 0.04 13.65
CA ARG A 227 17.79 0.88 12.44
C ARG A 227 18.97 0.56 11.55
N PHE A 228 18.70 0.29 10.28
CA PHE A 228 19.72 0.06 9.27
C PHE A 228 19.84 1.32 8.41
N PHE A 229 21.04 1.86 8.30
CA PHE A 229 21.42 2.86 7.31
C PHE A 229 22.59 2.32 6.48
N ASP A 230 22.73 2.83 5.26
CA ASP A 230 23.57 2.32 4.18
C ASP A 230 24.99 1.92 4.59
N ASN A 231 25.44 0.80 3.99
CA ASN A 231 26.74 0.17 4.11
C ASN A 231 27.09 -0.40 5.50
N TYR A 232 26.37 -1.43 5.94
CA TYR A 232 26.77 -2.44 6.95
C TYR A 232 27.56 -1.94 8.19
N LYS A 233 27.35 -0.69 8.64
CA LYS A 233 27.98 -0.15 9.85
C LYS A 233 27.02 0.74 10.63
N LEU A 234 26.85 0.38 11.90
CA LEU A 234 26.02 1.02 12.89
C LEU A 234 26.62 2.37 13.31
N ILE A 235 26.03 3.49 12.91
CA ILE A 235 26.25 4.80 13.54
C ILE A 235 24.89 5.53 13.63
N GLY A 236 24.47 5.88 14.85
CA GLY A 236 23.17 6.49 15.11
C GLY A 236 23.17 8.02 14.98
N SER A 237 22.00 8.59 14.65
CA SER A 237 21.59 9.95 15.01
C SER A 237 20.10 10.18 14.68
N GLN A 238 19.41 10.91 15.57
CA GLN A 238 17.99 11.26 15.53
C GLN A 238 17.81 12.68 14.97
N ARG A 239 16.86 12.87 14.05
CA ARG A 239 15.92 14.03 13.91
C ARG A 239 15.47 14.19 12.46
N SER A 240 14.16 14.16 12.23
CA SER A 240 13.47 15.30 11.61
C SER A 240 11.95 15.17 11.78
N LYS A 241 11.38 16.20 12.40
CA LYS A 241 9.98 16.60 12.23
C LYS A 241 9.95 17.50 10.99
N ARG A 242 9.13 17.15 9.99
CA ARG A 242 8.43 18.03 9.02
C ARG A 242 8.25 17.25 7.71
N LEU A 243 7.02 16.87 7.43
CA LEU A 243 6.61 16.47 6.09
C LEU A 243 6.19 17.75 5.36
N PHE A 244 6.93 18.15 4.33
CA PHE A 244 6.51 19.19 3.39
C PHE A 244 5.60 18.55 2.35
N ILE A 245 4.48 19.22 2.07
CA ILE A 245 3.69 18.94 0.88
C ILE A 245 3.73 20.19 0.02
N GLN A 246 3.97 19.99 -1.27
CA GLN A 246 3.66 20.97 -2.30
C GLN A 246 2.21 20.75 -2.75
N VAL A 247 1.25 20.81 -1.82
CA VAL A 247 -0.12 21.19 -2.19
C VAL A 247 -0.03 22.70 -2.47
N GLN A 248 -0.83 23.20 -3.41
CA GLN A 248 -0.93 24.63 -3.78
C GLN A 248 -0.54 25.56 -2.61
N GLN A 249 0.25 26.61 -2.92
CA GLN A 249 1.02 27.50 -2.03
C GLN A 249 0.28 28.12 -0.81
N ASP A 250 -1.00 27.80 -0.63
CA ASP A 250 -1.96 28.38 0.30
C ASP A 250 -2.35 27.48 1.49
N LEU A 251 -1.92 26.21 1.56
CA LEU A 251 -2.23 25.33 2.71
C LEU A 251 -1.05 25.25 3.71
N GLY A 252 -1.32 25.60 4.97
CA GLY A 252 -0.42 25.46 6.12
C GLY A 252 -0.57 24.13 6.85
N MET A 253 -0.09 24.09 8.11
CA MET A 253 -0.04 22.89 8.96
C MET A 253 -1.36 22.11 8.99
N VAL A 254 -1.28 20.81 8.72
CA VAL A 254 -2.38 19.85 8.85
C VAL A 254 -2.24 19.14 10.20
N LYS A 255 -3.24 19.26 11.08
CA LYS A 255 -3.39 18.34 12.22
C LYS A 255 -4.52 17.38 11.87
N ALA A 256 -4.26 16.08 11.97
CA ALA A 256 -5.30 15.07 11.86
C ALA A 256 -5.55 14.46 13.23
N GLU A 257 -6.82 14.39 13.63
CA GLU A 257 -7.25 13.65 14.81
C GLU A 257 -8.10 12.47 14.35
N TRP A 258 -7.58 11.27 14.63
CA TRP A 258 -8.30 10.03 14.43
C TRP A 258 -9.14 9.75 15.67
N THR A 259 -10.43 9.52 15.46
CA THR A 259 -11.32 9.06 16.52
C THR A 259 -11.70 7.61 16.21
N PRO A 260 -11.31 6.62 17.04
CA PRO A 260 -11.83 5.26 16.92
C PRO A 260 -13.33 5.29 17.22
N ASN A 261 -14.14 5.46 16.17
CA ASN A 261 -15.60 5.52 16.19
C ASN A 261 -16.10 4.58 15.07
N PRO A 262 -17.23 3.86 15.24
CA PRO A 262 -17.81 3.00 14.20
C PRO A 262 -17.88 3.64 12.80
N ASP A 263 -17.98 4.96 12.72
CA ASP A 263 -18.12 5.72 11.48
C ASP A 263 -16.83 5.97 10.67
N ARG A 264 -15.65 5.56 11.16
CA ARG A 264 -14.32 5.74 10.49
C ARG A 264 -14.17 7.09 9.77
N PHE A 265 -13.99 8.17 10.53
CA PHE A 265 -13.75 9.50 9.99
C PHE A 265 -12.49 10.14 10.57
N LEU A 266 -11.92 11.07 9.80
CA LEU A 266 -10.83 11.94 10.22
C LEU A 266 -11.36 13.35 10.44
N ARG A 267 -10.99 13.96 11.57
CA ARG A 267 -11.05 15.41 11.72
C ARG A 267 -9.73 15.99 11.26
N LEU A 268 -9.80 16.84 10.25
CA LEU A 268 -8.66 17.53 9.69
C LEU A 268 -8.76 19.00 10.09
N PHE A 269 -7.70 19.52 10.68
CA PHE A 269 -7.56 20.92 11.03
C PHE A 269 -6.54 21.53 10.06
N PHE A 270 -7.03 22.39 9.18
CA PHE A 270 -6.22 23.10 8.21
C PHE A 270 -6.11 24.57 8.57
N ARG A 271 -4.96 25.15 8.25
CA ARG A 271 -4.75 26.59 8.29
C ARG A 271 -4.42 27.09 6.89
N TYR A 272 -5.18 28.04 6.36
CA TYR A 272 -4.84 28.68 5.09
C TYR A 272 -3.78 29.76 5.32
N ARG A 273 -2.78 29.80 4.44
CA ARG A 273 -1.79 30.88 4.40
C ARG A 273 -2.51 32.18 4.07
N GLY A 274 -2.23 33.25 4.81
CA GLY A 274 -2.81 34.58 4.57
C GLY A 274 -4.19 34.87 5.19
N LYS A 275 -4.90 33.89 5.79
CA LYS A 275 -6.24 34.09 6.40
C LYS A 275 -6.25 34.07 7.95
N GLY A 276 -5.16 34.50 8.60
CA GLY A 276 -5.07 34.54 10.06
C GLY A 276 -4.77 33.18 10.72
N ASN A 277 -4.99 33.09 12.04
CA ASN A 277 -4.75 31.88 12.85
C ASN A 277 -5.96 30.92 12.89
N THR A 278 -6.97 31.12 12.04
CA THR A 278 -8.19 30.32 12.09
C THR A 278 -7.96 28.92 11.53
N PHE A 279 -8.25 27.91 12.35
CA PHE A 279 -8.31 26.53 11.90
C PHE A 279 -9.72 26.24 11.39
N HIS A 280 -9.81 25.64 10.20
CA HIS A 280 -11.07 25.16 9.68
C HIS A 280 -11.26 23.70 10.10
N ASN A 281 -12.36 23.42 10.79
CA ASN A 281 -12.78 22.07 11.11
C ASN A 281 -13.31 21.41 9.85
N THR A 282 -12.63 20.36 9.41
CA THR A 282 -12.99 19.59 8.23
C THR A 282 -13.21 18.14 8.63
N ILE A 283 -14.30 17.56 8.16
CA ILE A 283 -14.68 16.17 8.39
C ILE A 283 -14.45 15.40 7.09
N ALA A 284 -13.72 14.29 7.19
CA ALA A 284 -13.50 13.37 6.09
C ALA A 284 -13.94 11.97 6.52
N ARG A 285 -15.02 11.47 5.93
CA ARG A 285 -15.53 10.11 6.14
C ARG A 285 -15.04 9.22 5.01
N GLN A 286 -14.65 7.98 5.32
CA GLN A 286 -14.16 7.08 4.28
C GLN A 286 -15.26 6.77 3.25
N GLY A 287 -14.98 7.02 1.97
CA GLY A 287 -15.91 6.91 0.86
C GLY A 287 -16.53 8.25 0.43
N ASP A 288 -16.53 9.25 1.31
CA ASP A 288 -17.25 10.51 1.10
C ASP A 288 -16.31 11.67 0.70
N TYR A 289 -16.92 12.70 0.11
CA TYR A 289 -16.26 13.99 -0.11
C TYR A 289 -15.90 14.67 1.21
N ILE A 290 -14.84 15.46 1.17
CA ILE A 290 -14.36 16.21 2.33
C ILE A 290 -15.25 17.43 2.55
N THR A 291 -15.89 17.52 3.71
CA THR A 291 -16.82 18.61 4.06
C THR A 291 -16.39 19.38 5.30
N ASP A 292 -16.93 20.59 5.48
CA ASP A 292 -16.85 21.31 6.75
C ASP A 292 -17.85 20.75 7.79
N ASP A 293 -17.94 21.40 8.94
CA ASP A 293 -18.86 21.06 10.03
C ASP A 293 -20.34 21.29 9.69
N LYS A 294 -20.64 22.02 8.60
CA LYS A 294 -21.99 22.25 8.07
C LYS A 294 -22.34 21.31 6.93
N GLY A 295 -21.45 20.36 6.59
CA GLY A 295 -21.64 19.42 5.48
C GLY A 295 -21.41 20.05 4.09
N GLN A 296 -20.88 21.26 4.01
CA GLN A 296 -20.54 21.91 2.74
C GLN A 296 -19.14 21.48 2.28
N PRO A 297 -18.83 21.46 0.98
CA PRO A 297 -17.49 21.14 0.50
C PRO A 297 -16.44 22.03 1.19
N ALA A 298 -15.44 21.41 1.82
CA ALA A 298 -14.41 22.17 2.50
C ALA A 298 -13.59 22.98 1.46
N PRO A 299 -13.36 24.29 1.69
CA PRO A 299 -12.51 25.09 0.80
C PRO A 299 -11.17 24.40 0.52
N GLY A 300 -10.59 24.54 -0.67
CA GLY A 300 -9.34 23.85 -1.03
C GLY A 300 -9.42 22.32 -1.20
N PHE A 301 -10.49 21.68 -0.71
CA PHE A 301 -10.74 20.23 -0.81
C PHE A 301 -11.94 19.89 -1.72
N ALA A 302 -12.46 20.87 -2.46
CA ALA A 302 -13.55 20.63 -3.39
C ALA A 302 -13.20 19.52 -4.40
N GLY A 303 -14.05 18.49 -4.43
CA GLY A 303 -13.90 17.28 -5.26
C GLY A 303 -12.94 16.22 -4.71
N TRP A 304 -12.27 16.47 -3.59
CA TRP A 304 -11.48 15.46 -2.89
C TRP A 304 -12.39 14.58 -2.01
N ARG A 305 -12.13 13.28 -2.01
CA ARG A 305 -12.76 12.29 -1.12
C ARG A 305 -11.74 11.54 -0.30
N LEU A 306 -12.08 11.11 0.91
CA LEU A 306 -11.24 10.19 1.69
C LEU A 306 -11.49 8.76 1.20
N SER A 307 -10.66 8.29 0.29
CA SER A 307 -10.87 6.99 -0.37
C SER A 307 -10.43 5.80 0.48
N PHE A 308 -9.44 5.99 1.35
CA PHE A 308 -8.89 4.92 2.19
C PHE A 308 -8.46 5.47 3.53
N LEU A 309 -8.76 4.73 4.60
CA LEU A 309 -8.41 5.10 5.96
C LEU A 309 -8.02 3.87 6.77
N THR A 310 -6.84 3.95 7.39
CA THR A 310 -6.37 3.02 8.43
C THR A 310 -6.08 3.81 9.70
N GLU A 311 -5.61 3.13 10.74
CA GLU A 311 -5.18 3.81 11.98
C GLU A 311 -3.97 4.72 11.77
N THR A 312 -3.16 4.44 10.74
CA THR A 312 -1.86 5.08 10.54
C THR A 312 -1.76 5.85 9.23
N HIS A 313 -2.68 5.65 8.29
CA HIS A 313 -2.62 6.28 6.97
C HIS A 313 -4.01 6.68 6.45
N ALA A 314 -4.03 7.74 5.66
CA ALA A 314 -5.19 8.21 4.92
C ALA A 314 -4.82 8.41 3.45
N LEU A 315 -5.69 8.05 2.52
CA LEU A 315 -5.57 8.36 1.09
C LEU A 315 -6.77 9.16 0.63
N PHE A 316 -6.50 10.34 0.11
CA PHE A 316 -7.47 11.22 -0.52
C PHE A 316 -7.33 11.13 -2.03
N THR A 317 -8.45 11.19 -2.74
CA THR A 317 -8.47 11.12 -4.21
C THR A 317 -9.37 12.20 -4.80
N LYS A 318 -8.98 12.73 -5.96
CA LYS A 318 -9.77 13.67 -6.77
C LYS A 318 -9.60 13.29 -8.24
N GLY A 319 -10.56 12.55 -8.77
CA GLY A 319 -10.44 11.97 -10.10
C GLY A 319 -9.22 11.05 -10.20
N GLN A 320 -8.18 11.50 -10.91
CA GLN A 320 -6.93 10.77 -11.14
C GLN A 320 -5.75 11.26 -10.28
N GLU A 321 -6.00 12.23 -9.39
CA GLU A 321 -5.04 12.75 -8.42
C GLU A 321 -5.22 12.05 -7.08
N ASP A 322 -4.09 11.73 -6.43
CA ASP A 322 -4.07 11.09 -5.12
C ASP A 322 -3.15 11.85 -4.17
N ALA A 323 -3.53 11.88 -2.89
CA ALA A 323 -2.70 12.43 -1.81
C ALA A 323 -2.84 11.54 -0.58
N ALA A 324 -1.73 11.04 -0.08
CA ALA A 324 -1.67 10.13 1.07
C ALA A 324 -0.91 10.78 2.23
N PHE A 325 -1.37 10.50 3.43
CA PHE A 325 -0.90 11.13 4.65
C PHE A 325 -0.72 10.07 5.72
N ARG A 326 0.37 10.17 6.47
CA ARG A 326 0.54 9.44 7.72
C ARG A 326 -0.26 10.13 8.83
N ILE A 327 -1.08 9.36 9.52
CA ILE A 327 -1.82 9.79 10.71
C ILE A 327 -0.87 9.60 11.92
N PRO A 328 -0.54 10.67 12.66
CA PRO A 328 0.27 10.52 13.86
C PRO A 328 -0.51 9.72 14.91
N PRO A 329 0.15 8.84 15.69
CA PRO A 329 -0.52 8.11 16.75
C PRO A 329 -1.14 9.10 17.76
N PRO A 330 -2.29 8.77 18.36
CA PRO A 330 -2.89 9.61 19.38
C PRO A 330 -1.89 9.83 20.51
N LYS A 331 -1.82 11.07 21.02
CA LYS A 331 -1.00 11.37 22.20
C LYS A 331 -1.64 10.70 23.40
N VAL A 332 -1.09 9.56 23.81
CA VAL A 332 -1.46 8.94 25.09
C VAL A 332 -1.00 9.88 26.19
N LYS A 333 -1.96 10.48 26.92
CA LYS A 333 -1.65 11.15 28.18
C LYS A 333 -1.36 10.02 29.17
N ILE A 334 -0.10 9.83 29.52
CA ILE A 334 0.27 8.95 30.63
C ILE A 334 -0.21 9.67 31.90
N PRO A 335 -1.07 9.05 32.72
CA PRO A 335 -1.62 9.66 33.92
C PRO A 335 -0.54 10.00 34.96
#